data_AF-A0A6L6UDP6-F1
#
_entry.id   AF-A0A6L6UDP6-F1
#
_cell.length_a   1.000
_cell.length_b   1.000
_cell.length_c   1.000
_cell.angle_alpha   90.00
_cell.angle_beta   90.00
_cell.angle_gamma   90.00
#
_symmetry.space_group_name_H-M   'P 1'
#
loop_
_entity.id
_entity.type
_entity.pdbx_description
1 polymer ?
#
loop_
_entity_poly.entity_id
_entity_poly.type
_entity_poly.pdbx_seq_one_letter_code
_entity_poly.pdbx_strand_id
1 'polypeptide(L)'
;MAGIVGGLWYQLYSDGGILWFRLLAIIVNTSTFYMSYKLLKPFVKIRFLLLSLVMVVFVNDFGYLTFYHNQLTAFMSVLIIFTLYKAVFKNNLFLFSLAGFLLSINVFTRIPNLVLFSLIIIIPYAYYLRKENVKKSIKPLAFIAIGAVLGFSVVYITLWSLNQIEIMKNALLTIVDLGQTENSSHNFVSVFKAPYFNYRSIALELAKFVLIIGFLYVFNRFKPNYKIISALIFAVAVFLFIFWFNTQNIYPIYGLCLVGSCATLIINKVKFELKIIGLLSFITLITISLGTGGGIKNSGYMGIWVGLPLFFYLVSSLDEFLPNTKLSKIWLQLNIPKGLTQNFLLALSIAFLLLKTYNISQQSYFDEGSRFEKTYAIHSPLAKGIYTTERRAVIINELLLNLNKFVKPNDYLMIYDKIPMVHFLTETKPYMYNPWVWIYDYNSFEKKLLKAEREIPNLPIVLQQKFDTFYNFSEPIFEYMSTEKLNSNSHSNERNLVMNSFLNRNKYKIIWSNRYFNVYQSTNNSNKNH
;
A
#
# COMPACT_ATOMS: atom_id res chain seq x y z
N MET A 1 6.65 -8.93 -10.86
CA MET A 1 6.48 -7.70 -11.69
C MET A 1 7.09 -6.46 -11.05
N ALA A 2 6.74 -6.06 -9.81
CA ALA A 2 7.28 -4.82 -9.20
C ALA A 2 8.81 -4.80 -9.10
N GLY A 3 9.43 -5.93 -8.74
CA GLY A 3 10.90 -6.06 -8.73
C GLY A 3 11.54 -5.93 -10.12
N ILE A 4 10.88 -6.42 -11.18
CA ILE A 4 11.36 -6.28 -12.57
C ILE A 4 11.30 -4.81 -13.00
N VAL A 5 10.16 -4.14 -12.76
CA VAL A 5 10.01 -2.70 -13.07
C VAL A 5 11.03 -1.86 -12.31
N GLY A 6 11.21 -2.13 -11.02
CA GLY A 6 12.22 -1.45 -10.20
C GLY A 6 13.65 -1.75 -10.66
N GLY A 7 13.97 -2.99 -11.03
CA GLY A 7 15.28 -3.39 -11.53
C GLY A 7 15.62 -2.74 -12.88
N LEU A 8 14.68 -2.73 -13.82
CA LEU A 8 14.85 -2.04 -15.11
C LEU A 8 15.04 -0.53 -14.91
N TRP A 9 14.27 0.07 -14.00
CA TRP A 9 14.45 1.48 -13.65
C TRP A 9 15.82 1.76 -13.06
N TYR A 10 16.29 0.90 -12.15
CA TYR A 10 17.61 1.02 -11.54
C TYR A 10 18.74 0.90 -12.57
N GLN A 11 18.62 0.02 -13.57
CA GLN A 11 19.59 -0.13 -14.66
C GLN A 11 19.74 1.11 -15.54
N LEU A 12 18.70 1.96 -15.65
CA LEU A 12 18.79 3.20 -16.41
C LEU A 12 19.74 4.22 -15.77
N TYR A 13 19.81 4.23 -14.43
CA TYR A 13 20.67 5.14 -13.67
C TYR A 13 20.94 4.60 -12.26
N SER A 14 21.94 3.73 -12.12
CA SER A 14 22.29 3.07 -10.86
C SER A 14 22.75 4.04 -9.78
N ASP A 15 23.47 5.10 -10.17
CA ASP A 15 24.03 6.11 -9.27
C ASP A 15 22.95 6.99 -8.62
N GLY A 16 21.72 6.95 -9.16
CA GLY A 16 20.59 7.66 -8.59
C GLY A 16 20.08 7.09 -7.27
N GLY A 17 20.46 5.86 -6.92
CA GLY A 17 20.22 5.25 -5.61
C GLY A 17 18.77 5.29 -5.14
N ILE A 18 18.57 5.56 -3.84
CA ILE A 18 17.24 5.63 -3.20
C ILE A 18 16.37 6.74 -3.80
N LEU A 19 16.96 7.89 -4.16
CA LEU A 19 16.23 9.02 -4.71
C LEU A 19 15.62 8.66 -6.07
N TRP A 20 16.33 7.89 -6.88
CA TRP A 20 15.84 7.40 -8.17
C TRP A 20 14.58 6.53 -8.03
N PHE A 21 14.53 5.67 -7.00
CA PHE A 21 13.31 4.91 -6.69
C PHE A 21 12.16 5.78 -6.17
N ARG A 22 12.44 6.91 -5.51
CA ARG A 22 11.39 7.87 -5.13
C ARG A 22 10.83 8.59 -6.37
N LEU A 23 11.67 8.91 -7.35
CA LEU A 23 11.22 9.49 -8.62
C LEU A 23 10.30 8.52 -9.38
N LEU A 24 10.63 7.22 -9.44
CA LEU A 24 9.71 6.23 -10.00
C LEU A 24 8.37 6.19 -9.27
N ALA A 25 8.38 6.23 -7.94
CA ALA A 25 7.15 6.28 -7.15
C ALA A 25 6.30 7.52 -7.48
N ILE A 26 6.93 8.69 -7.69
CA ILE A 26 6.24 9.92 -8.11
C ILE A 26 5.62 9.74 -9.51
N ILE A 27 6.36 9.19 -10.48
CA ILE A 27 5.87 8.96 -11.84
C ILE A 27 4.64 8.04 -11.82
N VAL A 28 4.70 6.93 -11.09
CA VAL A 28 3.61 5.94 -11.02
C VAL A 28 2.38 6.51 -10.32
N ASN A 29 2.55 7.24 -9.21
CA ASN A 29 1.42 7.88 -8.52
C ASN A 29 0.80 9.01 -9.36
N THR A 30 1.62 9.85 -10.00
CA THR A 30 1.13 10.90 -10.92
C THR A 30 0.38 10.30 -12.11
N SER A 31 0.85 9.17 -12.64
CA SER A 31 0.15 8.45 -13.70
C SER A 31 -1.19 7.91 -13.21
N THR A 32 -1.25 7.38 -11.99
CA THR A 32 -2.50 6.92 -11.34
C THR A 32 -3.49 8.06 -11.15
N PHE A 33 -3.00 9.22 -10.67
CA PHE A 33 -3.77 10.45 -10.54
C PHE A 33 -4.35 10.88 -11.90
N TYR A 34 -3.49 10.98 -12.93
CA TYR A 34 -3.88 11.42 -14.26
C TYR A 34 -4.92 10.49 -14.90
N MET A 35 -4.76 9.17 -14.75
CA MET A 35 -5.72 8.19 -15.27
C MET A 35 -7.07 8.28 -14.57
N SER A 36 -7.08 8.43 -13.25
CA SER A 36 -8.32 8.63 -12.47
C SER A 36 -9.00 9.94 -12.86
N TYR A 37 -8.22 11.01 -13.02
CA TYR A 37 -8.69 12.29 -13.53
C TYR A 37 -9.35 12.15 -14.92
N LYS A 38 -8.66 11.51 -15.87
CA LYS A 38 -9.15 11.32 -17.24
C LYS A 38 -10.42 10.47 -17.29
N LEU A 39 -10.55 9.49 -16.40
CA LEU A 39 -11.74 8.65 -16.27
C LEU A 39 -12.97 9.46 -15.83
N LEU A 40 -12.78 10.36 -14.85
CA LEU A 40 -13.88 10.97 -14.11
C LEU A 40 -14.18 12.43 -14.50
N LYS A 41 -13.25 13.12 -15.19
CA LYS A 41 -13.45 14.50 -15.66
C LYS A 41 -14.72 14.73 -16.49
N PRO A 42 -15.27 13.77 -17.26
CA PRO A 42 -16.52 14.00 -18.00
C PRO A 42 -17.75 14.08 -17.10
N PHE A 43 -17.63 13.67 -15.83
CA PHE A 43 -18.75 13.45 -14.92
C PHE A 43 -18.70 14.34 -13.68
N VAL A 44 -17.49 14.60 -13.16
CA VAL A 44 -17.27 15.31 -11.90
C VAL A 44 -16.74 16.71 -12.19
N LYS A 45 -17.32 17.72 -11.54
CA LYS A 45 -16.85 19.11 -11.66
C LYS A 45 -15.36 19.19 -11.30
N ILE A 46 -14.57 19.83 -12.17
CA ILE A 46 -13.10 19.87 -12.13
C ILE A 46 -12.53 20.17 -10.74
N ARG A 47 -13.07 21.20 -10.06
CA ARG A 47 -12.63 21.60 -8.71
C ARG A 47 -12.76 20.47 -7.69
N PHE A 48 -13.87 19.73 -7.70
CA PHE A 48 -14.14 18.66 -6.75
C PHE A 48 -13.36 17.40 -7.08
N LEU A 49 -13.18 17.13 -8.38
CA LEU A 49 -12.33 16.05 -8.83
C LEU A 49 -10.88 16.26 -8.39
N LEU A 50 -10.31 17.44 -8.64
CA LEU A 50 -8.94 17.74 -8.21
C LEU A 50 -8.79 17.69 -6.68
N LEU A 51 -9.73 18.29 -5.92
CA LEU A 51 -9.70 18.21 -4.45
C LEU A 51 -9.69 16.76 -3.96
N SER A 52 -10.59 15.93 -4.47
CA SER A 52 -10.66 14.51 -4.07
C SER A 52 -9.38 13.74 -4.42
N LEU A 53 -8.78 13.98 -5.60
CA LEU A 53 -7.56 13.28 -5.99
C LEU A 53 -6.34 13.76 -5.21
N VAL A 54 -6.26 15.04 -4.86
CA VAL A 54 -5.22 15.58 -3.96
C VAL A 54 -5.35 14.95 -2.56
N MET A 55 -6.57 14.77 -2.06
CA MET A 55 -6.77 14.04 -0.80
C MET A 55 -6.25 12.59 -0.87
N VAL A 56 -6.48 11.89 -1.98
CA VAL A 56 -5.94 10.52 -2.17
C VAL A 56 -4.40 10.51 -2.12
N VAL A 57 -3.76 11.50 -2.75
CA VAL A 57 -2.29 11.65 -2.77
C VAL A 57 -1.71 11.74 -1.35
N PHE A 58 -2.36 12.50 -0.46
CA PHE A 58 -1.88 12.76 0.90
C PHE A 58 -2.47 11.85 1.97
N VAL A 59 -3.04 10.69 1.61
CA VAL A 59 -3.69 9.81 2.59
C VAL A 59 -2.75 9.20 3.63
N ASN A 60 -1.48 8.97 3.28
CA ASN A 60 -0.50 8.39 4.17
C ASN A 60 0.17 9.46 5.04
N ASP A 61 0.17 9.24 6.36
CA ASP A 61 0.64 10.24 7.33
C ASP A 61 2.16 10.48 7.30
N PHE A 62 2.92 9.60 6.65
CA PHE A 62 4.38 9.70 6.45
C PHE A 62 4.76 10.03 5.00
N GLY A 63 3.80 10.45 4.18
CA GLY A 63 4.02 10.77 2.76
C GLY A 63 4.32 9.53 1.90
N TYR A 64 5.15 9.70 0.87
CA TYR A 64 5.46 8.64 -0.08
C TYR A 64 6.72 7.86 0.27
N LEU A 65 6.62 6.53 0.15
CA LEU A 65 7.75 5.62 0.17
C LEU A 65 8.42 5.54 -1.21
N THR A 66 9.62 4.95 -1.23
CA THR A 66 10.26 4.48 -2.46
C THR A 66 9.35 3.54 -3.24
N PHE A 67 9.62 3.37 -4.54
CA PHE A 67 8.82 2.53 -5.41
C PHE A 67 8.67 1.10 -4.88
N TYR A 68 7.43 0.62 -4.78
CA TYR A 68 7.11 -0.74 -4.39
C TYR A 68 5.76 -1.24 -4.92
N HIS A 69 5.47 -2.52 -4.66
CA HIS A 69 4.37 -3.27 -5.25
C HIS A 69 2.98 -2.65 -5.05
N ASN A 70 2.78 -1.87 -3.99
CA ASN A 70 1.48 -1.23 -3.73
C ASN A 70 1.16 -0.08 -4.68
N GLN A 71 2.13 0.78 -4.98
CA GLN A 71 1.92 1.89 -5.91
C GLN A 71 1.66 1.35 -7.32
N LEU A 72 2.39 0.29 -7.71
CA LEU A 72 2.15 -0.39 -8.97
C LEU A 72 0.77 -1.06 -9.02
N THR A 73 0.32 -1.67 -7.91
CA THR A 73 -1.02 -2.27 -7.79
C THR A 73 -2.12 -1.21 -7.95
N ALA A 74 -1.96 -0.05 -7.31
CA ALA A 74 -2.90 1.07 -7.46
C ALA A 74 -2.99 1.54 -8.93
N PHE A 75 -1.84 1.76 -9.57
CA PHE A 75 -1.78 2.16 -10.97
C PHE A 75 -2.45 1.14 -11.89
N MET A 76 -2.07 -0.14 -11.76
CA MET A 76 -2.64 -1.22 -12.57
C MET A 76 -4.14 -1.36 -12.35
N SER A 77 -4.62 -1.21 -11.12
CA SER A 77 -6.06 -1.28 -10.81
C SER A 77 -6.83 -0.17 -11.52
N VAL A 78 -6.36 1.08 -11.44
CA VAL A 78 -6.99 2.21 -12.17
C VAL A 78 -6.91 2.01 -13.69
N LEU A 79 -5.79 1.50 -14.20
CA LEU A 79 -5.63 1.21 -15.63
C LEU A 79 -6.59 0.12 -16.11
N ILE A 80 -6.79 -0.94 -15.32
CA ILE A 80 -7.77 -2.01 -15.57
C ILE A 80 -9.18 -1.43 -15.57
N ILE A 81 -9.56 -0.63 -14.56
CA ILE A 81 -10.87 0.04 -14.48
C ILE A 81 -11.10 0.90 -15.73
N PHE A 82 -10.11 1.73 -16.11
CA PHE A 82 -10.21 2.59 -17.28
C PHE A 82 -10.37 1.80 -18.58
N THR A 83 -9.62 0.70 -18.73
CA THR A 83 -9.65 -0.14 -19.93
C THR A 83 -10.98 -0.91 -20.01
N LEU A 84 -11.44 -1.51 -18.91
CA LEU A 84 -12.74 -2.19 -18.83
C LEU A 84 -13.90 -1.24 -19.12
N TYR A 85 -13.88 -0.04 -18.52
CA TYR A 85 -14.87 0.99 -18.79
C TYR A 85 -14.95 1.31 -20.29
N LYS A 86 -13.80 1.56 -20.93
CA LYS A 86 -13.75 1.82 -22.38
C LYS A 86 -14.15 0.61 -23.22
N ALA A 87 -13.79 -0.60 -22.83
CA ALA A 87 -14.14 -1.83 -23.53
C ALA A 87 -15.67 -2.01 -23.57
N VAL A 88 -16.33 -1.84 -22.42
CA VAL A 88 -17.79 -1.92 -22.28
C VAL A 88 -18.49 -0.79 -23.04
N PHE A 89 -17.99 0.45 -22.92
CA PHE A 89 -18.63 1.60 -23.56
C PHE A 89 -18.52 1.55 -25.09
N LYS A 90 -17.34 1.21 -25.62
CA LYS A 90 -17.09 1.12 -27.07
C LYS A 90 -17.46 -0.24 -27.68
N ASN A 91 -17.84 -1.22 -26.86
CA ASN A 91 -18.02 -2.62 -27.25
C ASN A 91 -16.84 -3.17 -28.08
N ASN A 92 -15.61 -2.89 -27.63
CA ASN A 92 -14.39 -3.19 -28.39
C ASN A 92 -13.69 -4.45 -27.84
N LEU A 93 -13.65 -5.51 -28.66
CA LEU A 93 -13.06 -6.82 -28.34
C LEU A 93 -11.56 -6.78 -28.04
N PHE A 94 -10.82 -5.89 -28.71
CA PHE A 94 -9.39 -5.69 -28.41
C PHE A 94 -9.21 -5.12 -27.01
N LEU A 95 -10.03 -4.14 -26.61
CA LEU A 95 -9.97 -3.57 -25.26
C LEU A 95 -10.37 -4.58 -24.17
N PHE A 96 -11.29 -5.51 -24.46
CA PHE A 96 -11.57 -6.63 -23.56
C PHE A 96 -10.34 -7.54 -23.40
N SER A 97 -9.68 -7.90 -24.51
CA SER A 97 -8.44 -8.69 -24.47
C SER A 97 -7.34 -7.97 -23.69
N LEU A 98 -7.15 -6.67 -23.92
CA LEU A 98 -6.18 -5.85 -23.19
C LEU A 98 -6.49 -5.81 -21.68
N ALA A 99 -7.77 -5.72 -21.29
CA ALA A 99 -8.15 -5.76 -19.89
C ALA A 99 -7.80 -7.11 -19.23
N GLY A 100 -8.04 -8.24 -19.91
CA GLY A 100 -7.63 -9.57 -19.44
C GLY A 100 -6.11 -9.70 -19.30
N PHE A 101 -5.36 -9.18 -20.27
CA PHE A 101 -3.91 -9.13 -20.23
C PHE A 101 -3.41 -8.33 -19.01
N LEU A 102 -3.94 -7.13 -18.79
CA LEU A 102 -3.57 -6.30 -17.64
C LEU A 102 -3.94 -6.95 -16.30
N LEU A 103 -5.10 -7.59 -16.20
CA LEU A 103 -5.52 -8.35 -15.02
C LEU A 103 -4.51 -9.46 -14.67
N SER A 104 -4.12 -10.27 -15.65
CA SER A 104 -3.15 -11.35 -15.44
C SER A 104 -1.76 -10.86 -15.02
N ILE A 105 -1.22 -9.80 -15.66
CA ILE A 105 0.05 -9.19 -15.24
C ILE A 105 -0.02 -8.65 -13.82
N ASN A 106 -1.17 -8.05 -13.45
CA ASN A 106 -1.35 -7.48 -12.12
C ASN A 106 -1.32 -8.53 -11.00
N VAL A 107 -1.63 -9.81 -11.29
CA VAL A 107 -1.45 -10.91 -10.32
C VAL A 107 0.02 -11.03 -9.89
N PHE A 108 0.97 -10.73 -10.77
CA PHE A 108 2.40 -10.82 -10.46
C PHE A 108 2.99 -9.52 -9.90
N THR A 109 2.19 -8.47 -9.73
CA THR A 109 2.56 -7.34 -8.86
C THR A 109 2.34 -7.72 -7.40
N ARG A 110 1.21 -8.39 -7.12
CA ARG A 110 0.86 -9.03 -5.84
C ARG A 110 -0.08 -10.20 -6.09
N ILE A 111 0.25 -11.40 -5.59
CA ILE A 111 -0.60 -12.60 -5.77
C ILE A 111 -2.07 -12.38 -5.34
N PRO A 112 -2.36 -11.66 -4.24
CA PRO A 112 -3.75 -11.35 -3.88
C PRO A 112 -4.55 -10.62 -4.97
N ASN A 113 -3.91 -9.91 -5.90
CA ASN A 113 -4.61 -9.22 -7.00
C ASN A 113 -5.37 -10.19 -7.94
N LEU A 114 -5.18 -11.50 -7.82
CA LEU A 114 -6.02 -12.49 -8.49
C LEU A 114 -7.52 -12.26 -8.23
N VAL A 115 -7.89 -11.78 -7.02
CA VAL A 115 -9.30 -11.49 -6.71
C VAL A 115 -9.89 -10.34 -7.56
N LEU A 116 -9.06 -9.51 -8.20
CA LEU A 116 -9.53 -8.45 -9.10
C LEU A 116 -10.11 -8.98 -10.41
N PHE A 117 -9.96 -10.28 -10.73
CA PHE A 117 -10.72 -10.89 -11.82
C PHE A 117 -12.24 -10.82 -11.59
N SER A 118 -12.70 -10.62 -10.35
CA SER A 118 -14.11 -10.30 -10.06
C SER A 118 -14.63 -9.05 -10.76
N LEU A 119 -13.75 -8.11 -11.19
CA LEU A 119 -14.14 -6.93 -11.97
C LEU A 119 -14.81 -7.29 -13.30
N ILE A 120 -14.59 -8.50 -13.81
CA ILE A 120 -15.20 -9.02 -15.04
C ILE A 120 -16.74 -9.08 -14.94
N ILE A 121 -17.31 -9.15 -13.73
CA ILE A 121 -18.77 -9.07 -13.46
C ILE A 121 -19.39 -7.80 -14.05
N ILE A 122 -18.58 -6.75 -14.31
CA ILE A 122 -19.04 -5.55 -14.99
C ILE A 122 -19.68 -5.81 -16.35
N ILE A 123 -19.24 -6.85 -17.06
CA ILE A 123 -19.72 -7.16 -18.40
C ILE A 123 -21.18 -7.61 -18.37
N PRO A 124 -21.57 -8.72 -17.71
CA PRO A 124 -22.97 -9.12 -17.65
C PRO A 124 -23.85 -8.02 -17.01
N TYR A 125 -23.32 -7.27 -16.04
CA TYR A 125 -24.03 -6.13 -15.46
C TYR A 125 -24.32 -5.01 -16.47
N ALA A 126 -23.38 -4.70 -17.36
CA ALA A 126 -23.57 -3.71 -18.41
C ALA A 126 -24.67 -4.12 -19.41
N TYR A 127 -24.72 -5.40 -19.81
CA TYR A 127 -25.79 -5.93 -20.66
C TYR A 127 -27.15 -5.87 -19.94
N TYR A 128 -27.19 -6.22 -18.66
CA TYR A 128 -28.39 -6.10 -17.83
C TYR A 128 -28.92 -4.66 -17.78
N LEU A 129 -28.05 -3.67 -17.52
CA LEU A 129 -28.44 -2.25 -17.47
C LEU A 129 -28.93 -1.72 -18.83
N ARG A 130 -28.38 -2.22 -19.94
CA ARG A 130 -28.85 -1.88 -21.30
C ARG A 130 -30.13 -2.61 -21.72
N LYS A 131 -30.66 -3.50 -20.86
CA LYS A 131 -31.78 -4.40 -21.17
C LYS A 131 -31.51 -5.29 -22.39
N GLU A 132 -30.24 -5.62 -22.61
CA GLU A 132 -29.82 -6.55 -23.64
C GLU A 132 -29.77 -7.98 -23.09
N ASN A 133 -29.77 -8.98 -23.98
CA ASN A 133 -29.64 -10.37 -23.58
C ASN A 133 -28.26 -10.62 -22.94
N VAL A 134 -28.24 -10.96 -21.65
CA VAL A 134 -27.01 -11.22 -20.87
C VAL A 134 -26.16 -12.33 -21.48
N LYS A 135 -26.72 -13.29 -22.23
CA LYS A 135 -25.95 -14.32 -22.95
C LYS A 135 -24.97 -13.72 -23.96
N LYS A 136 -25.22 -12.51 -24.48
CA LYS A 136 -24.30 -11.81 -25.38
C LYS A 136 -22.98 -11.41 -24.68
N SER A 137 -22.95 -11.38 -23.35
CA SER A 137 -21.73 -11.12 -22.56
C SER A 137 -20.67 -12.22 -22.70
N ILE A 138 -21.04 -13.44 -23.14
CA ILE A 138 -20.12 -14.58 -23.29
C ILE A 138 -18.97 -14.24 -24.26
N LYS A 139 -19.26 -13.56 -25.37
CA LYS A 139 -18.24 -13.19 -26.35
C LYS A 139 -17.19 -12.23 -25.74
N PRO A 140 -17.55 -11.07 -25.15
CA PRO A 140 -16.59 -10.24 -24.41
C PRO A 140 -15.82 -10.99 -23.32
N LEU A 141 -16.47 -11.89 -22.57
CA LEU A 141 -15.83 -12.70 -21.54
C LEU A 141 -14.75 -13.63 -22.12
N ALA A 142 -15.01 -14.26 -23.27
CA ALA A 142 -14.04 -15.09 -23.97
C ALA A 142 -12.80 -14.29 -24.41
N PHE A 143 -12.98 -13.06 -24.90
CA PHE A 143 -11.85 -12.19 -25.26
C PHE A 143 -11.02 -11.76 -24.03
N ILE A 144 -11.65 -11.53 -22.87
CA ILE A 144 -10.90 -11.35 -21.62
C ILE A 144 -10.07 -12.59 -21.29
N ALA A 145 -10.65 -13.79 -21.41
CA ALA A 145 -9.94 -15.03 -21.14
C ALA A 145 -8.72 -15.21 -22.06
N ILE A 146 -8.86 -14.93 -23.36
CA ILE A 146 -7.74 -14.92 -24.33
C ILE A 146 -6.65 -13.94 -23.87
N GLY A 147 -7.04 -12.71 -23.52
CA GLY A 147 -6.12 -11.71 -22.99
C GLY A 147 -5.37 -12.16 -21.74
N ALA A 148 -6.08 -12.80 -20.80
CA ALA A 148 -5.48 -13.32 -19.57
C ALA A 148 -4.48 -14.44 -19.85
N VAL A 149 -4.80 -15.39 -20.75
CA VAL A 149 -3.86 -16.45 -21.17
C VAL A 149 -2.61 -15.85 -21.78
N LEU A 150 -2.74 -14.84 -22.64
CA LEU A 150 -1.60 -14.13 -23.22
C LEU A 150 -0.72 -13.46 -22.15
N GLY A 151 -1.32 -12.78 -21.16
CA GLY A 151 -0.54 -12.10 -20.13
C GLY A 151 0.15 -13.06 -19.15
N PHE A 152 -0.49 -14.17 -18.78
CA PHE A 152 0.17 -15.26 -18.05
C PHE A 152 1.34 -15.85 -18.85
N SER A 153 1.16 -16.05 -20.16
CA SER A 153 2.20 -16.57 -21.05
C SER A 153 3.40 -15.64 -21.13
N VAL A 154 3.19 -14.32 -21.27
CA VAL A 154 4.27 -13.33 -21.29
C VAL A 154 5.06 -13.34 -19.98
N VAL A 155 4.39 -13.42 -18.83
CA VAL A 155 5.09 -13.50 -17.54
C VAL A 155 5.88 -14.80 -17.43
N TYR A 156 5.30 -15.92 -17.85
CA TYR A 156 5.99 -17.21 -17.85
C TYR A 156 7.25 -17.18 -18.73
N ILE A 157 7.14 -16.69 -19.97
CA ILE A 157 8.28 -16.54 -20.90
C ILE A 157 9.34 -15.61 -20.29
N THR A 158 8.93 -14.52 -19.64
CA THR A 158 9.86 -13.61 -18.97
C THR A 158 10.62 -14.33 -17.85
N LEU A 159 9.92 -15.07 -16.99
CA LEU A 159 10.55 -15.85 -15.92
C LEU A 159 11.47 -16.94 -16.46
N TRP A 160 11.09 -17.59 -17.56
CA TRP A 160 11.92 -18.57 -18.26
C TRP A 160 13.21 -17.93 -18.79
N SER A 161 13.11 -16.81 -19.50
CA SER A 161 14.26 -16.10 -20.06
C SER A 161 15.24 -15.59 -19.00
N LEU A 162 14.76 -15.30 -17.79
CA LEU A 162 15.58 -14.82 -16.67
C LEU A 162 16.07 -15.95 -15.76
N ASN A 163 15.77 -17.22 -16.05
CA ASN A 163 16.03 -18.37 -15.17
C ASN A 163 15.44 -18.21 -13.75
N GLN A 164 14.28 -17.54 -13.63
CA GLN A 164 13.62 -17.24 -12.35
C GLN A 164 12.41 -18.14 -12.05
N ILE A 165 12.15 -19.18 -12.85
CA ILE A 165 11.01 -20.09 -12.64
C ILE A 165 11.10 -20.80 -11.28
N GLU A 166 12.26 -21.39 -10.97
CA GLU A 166 12.53 -22.05 -9.69
C GLU A 166 12.33 -21.09 -8.52
N ILE A 167 12.81 -19.84 -8.64
CA ILE A 167 12.66 -18.81 -7.61
C ILE A 167 11.18 -18.49 -7.39
N MET A 168 10.39 -18.33 -8.46
CA MET A 168 8.96 -18.07 -8.38
C MET A 168 8.19 -19.24 -7.76
N LYS A 169 8.50 -20.48 -8.16
CA LYS A 169 7.90 -21.69 -7.58
C LYS A 169 8.17 -21.75 -6.08
N ASN A 170 9.42 -21.53 -5.68
CA ASN A 170 9.81 -21.49 -4.28
C ASN A 170 9.11 -20.37 -3.51
N ALA A 171 8.91 -19.19 -4.11
CA ALA A 171 8.17 -18.09 -3.51
C ALA A 171 6.69 -18.43 -3.32
N LEU A 172 6.04 -19.05 -4.31
CA LEU A 172 4.64 -19.49 -4.21
C LEU A 172 4.47 -20.57 -3.13
N LEU A 173 5.36 -21.56 -3.07
CA LEU A 173 5.36 -22.56 -2.00
C LEU A 173 5.55 -21.92 -0.62
N THR A 174 6.44 -20.93 -0.51
CA THR A 174 6.65 -20.19 0.76
C THR A 174 5.37 -19.44 1.18
N ILE A 175 4.59 -18.89 0.24
CA ILE A 175 3.30 -18.24 0.56
C ILE A 175 2.28 -19.27 1.08
N VAL A 176 2.24 -20.47 0.49
CA VAL A 176 1.37 -21.55 0.95
C VAL A 176 1.76 -22.00 2.36
N ASP A 177 3.06 -22.20 2.60
CA ASP A 177 3.60 -22.56 3.92
C ASP A 177 3.25 -21.49 4.98
N LEU A 178 3.47 -20.21 4.67
CA LEU A 178 3.13 -19.07 5.55
C LEU A 178 1.62 -18.99 5.85
N GLY A 179 0.77 -19.39 4.90
CA GLY A 179 -0.68 -19.41 5.08
C GLY A 179 -1.17 -20.53 6.00
N GLN A 180 -0.44 -21.66 6.09
CA GLN A 180 -0.80 -22.81 6.91
C GLN A 180 -0.32 -22.72 8.37
N THR A 181 0.69 -21.90 8.67
CA THR A 181 1.22 -21.76 10.03
C THR A 181 0.32 -20.93 10.95
N GLU A 182 -0.10 -21.51 12.09
CA GLU A 182 -1.04 -20.88 13.03
C GLU A 182 -0.53 -19.55 13.64
N ASN A 183 0.77 -19.46 13.91
CA ASN A 183 1.42 -18.29 14.53
C ASN A 183 1.87 -17.20 13.54
N SER A 184 1.58 -17.34 12.25
CA SER A 184 1.91 -16.32 11.26
C SER A 184 0.87 -15.21 11.24
N SER A 185 1.31 -13.95 11.24
CA SER A 185 0.42 -12.80 11.00
C SER A 185 -0.25 -12.85 9.61
N HIS A 186 0.23 -13.73 8.72
CA HIS A 186 -0.29 -14.00 7.38
C HIS A 186 -1.05 -15.34 7.25
N ASN A 187 -1.40 -16.00 8.36
CA ASN A 187 -2.28 -17.18 8.36
C ASN A 187 -3.59 -16.91 7.59
N PHE A 188 -4.10 -17.87 6.82
CA PHE A 188 -5.41 -17.75 6.16
C PHE A 188 -6.51 -17.27 7.12
N VAL A 189 -6.54 -17.76 8.36
CA VAL A 189 -7.53 -17.36 9.36
C VAL A 189 -7.42 -15.86 9.73
N SER A 190 -6.21 -15.33 9.89
CA SER A 190 -6.02 -13.90 10.21
C SER A 190 -6.40 -13.02 9.01
N VAL A 191 -6.10 -13.47 7.79
CA VAL A 191 -6.45 -12.79 6.54
C VAL A 191 -7.97 -12.73 6.31
N PHE A 192 -8.73 -13.76 6.70
CA PHE A 192 -10.20 -13.76 6.60
C PHE A 192 -10.89 -13.01 7.76
N LYS A 193 -10.30 -12.98 8.96
CA LYS A 193 -10.81 -12.19 10.09
C LYS A 193 -10.57 -10.69 9.92
N ALA A 194 -9.47 -10.29 9.28
CA ALA A 194 -9.12 -8.87 9.11
C ALA A 194 -10.21 -8.03 8.41
N PRO A 195 -10.84 -8.46 7.30
CA PRO A 195 -11.98 -7.78 6.69
C PRO A 195 -13.11 -7.48 7.67
N TYR A 196 -13.50 -8.44 8.51
CA TYR A 196 -14.60 -8.25 9.47
C TYR A 196 -14.35 -7.08 10.42
N PHE A 197 -13.16 -7.05 11.05
CA PHE A 197 -12.79 -5.93 11.93
C PHE A 197 -12.69 -4.61 11.19
N ASN A 198 -12.14 -4.61 9.97
CA ASN A 198 -12.02 -3.39 9.16
C ASN A 198 -13.39 -2.80 8.79
N TYR A 199 -14.35 -3.64 8.36
CA TYR A 199 -15.69 -3.16 8.01
C TYR A 199 -16.49 -2.72 9.25
N ARG A 200 -16.28 -3.36 10.40
CA ARG A 200 -16.81 -2.87 11.68
C ARG A 200 -16.27 -1.47 12.01
N SER A 201 -14.96 -1.26 11.87
CA SER A 201 -14.35 0.06 12.07
C SER A 201 -14.90 1.09 11.09
N ILE A 202 -15.06 0.74 9.81
CA ILE A 202 -15.67 1.63 8.81
C ILE A 202 -17.11 1.99 9.19
N ALA A 203 -17.92 1.03 9.62
CA ALA A 203 -19.29 1.27 10.04
C ALA A 203 -19.36 2.25 11.23
N LEU A 204 -18.47 2.11 12.21
CA LEU A 204 -18.36 3.03 13.33
C LEU A 204 -17.93 4.44 12.90
N GLU A 205 -16.96 4.55 11.98
CA GLU A 205 -16.55 5.86 11.45
C GLU A 205 -17.65 6.53 10.60
N LEU A 206 -18.43 5.74 9.86
CA LEU A 206 -19.60 6.25 9.15
C LEU A 206 -20.72 6.70 10.11
N ALA A 207 -20.92 6.00 11.23
CA ALA A 207 -21.86 6.44 12.27
C ALA A 207 -21.44 7.80 12.86
N LYS A 208 -20.14 7.98 13.19
CA LYS A 208 -19.60 9.28 13.63
C LYS A 208 -19.80 10.36 12.56
N PHE A 209 -19.56 10.03 11.30
CA PHE A 209 -19.78 10.95 10.18
C PHE A 209 -21.24 11.42 10.08
N VAL A 210 -22.21 10.50 10.21
CA VAL A 210 -23.63 10.83 10.24
C VAL A 210 -23.98 11.73 11.43
N LEU A 211 -23.40 11.47 12.61
CA LEU A 211 -23.59 12.32 13.80
C LEU A 211 -23.02 13.73 13.58
N ILE A 212 -21.83 13.87 12.99
CA ILE A 212 -21.24 15.17 12.66
C ILE A 212 -22.13 15.93 11.68
N ILE A 213 -22.62 15.28 10.62
CA ILE A 213 -23.56 15.90 9.67
C ILE A 213 -24.85 16.32 10.37
N GLY A 214 -25.42 15.45 11.22
CA GLY A 214 -26.63 15.74 11.99
C GLY A 214 -26.44 16.94 12.92
N PHE A 215 -25.31 17.01 13.63
CA PHE A 215 -24.94 18.13 14.49
C PHE A 215 -24.80 19.44 13.69
N LEU A 216 -24.02 19.43 12.60
CA LEU A 216 -23.84 20.60 11.74
C LEU A 216 -25.17 21.08 11.13
N TYR A 217 -26.05 20.14 10.80
CA TYR A 217 -27.37 20.44 10.29
C TYR A 217 -28.27 21.11 11.33
N VAL A 218 -28.36 20.57 12.56
CA VAL A 218 -29.10 21.18 13.68
C VAL A 218 -28.51 22.54 14.04
N PHE A 219 -27.18 22.66 14.05
CA PHE A 219 -26.51 23.91 14.36
C PHE A 219 -26.80 24.99 13.31
N ASN A 220 -26.92 24.61 12.03
CA ASN A 220 -27.30 25.54 10.96
C ASN A 220 -28.80 25.95 10.99
N ARG A 221 -29.66 25.22 11.70
CA ARG A 221 -31.09 25.56 11.86
C ARG A 221 -31.34 26.76 12.75
N PHE A 222 -30.38 27.16 13.58
CA PHE A 222 -30.46 28.38 14.41
C PHE A 222 -30.39 29.69 13.61
N LYS A 223 -30.60 29.63 12.27
CA LYS A 223 -30.73 30.74 11.30
C LYS A 223 -29.74 31.89 11.53
N PRO A 224 -28.47 31.71 11.14
CA PRO A 224 -27.48 32.77 11.24
C PRO A 224 -27.73 33.84 10.18
N ASN A 225 -28.28 34.99 10.59
CA ASN A 225 -28.37 36.17 9.72
C ASN A 225 -27.05 36.98 9.67
N TYR A 226 -25.96 36.43 10.21
CA TYR A 226 -24.67 37.10 10.31
C TYR A 226 -23.56 36.27 9.66
N LYS A 227 -22.79 36.90 8.76
CA LYS A 227 -21.60 36.31 8.10
C LYS A 227 -20.63 35.67 9.10
N ILE A 228 -20.51 36.25 10.30
CA ILE A 228 -19.66 35.77 11.38
C ILE A 228 -20.09 34.37 11.87
N ILE A 229 -21.38 34.14 12.05
CA ILE A 229 -21.87 32.84 12.53
C ILE A 229 -21.66 31.77 11.45
N SER A 230 -21.84 32.10 10.16
CA SER A 230 -21.53 31.16 9.07
C SER A 230 -20.05 30.78 9.03
N ALA A 231 -19.14 31.74 9.27
CA ALA A 231 -17.71 31.48 9.40
C ALA A 231 -17.39 30.61 10.62
N LEU A 232 -18.04 30.85 11.77
CA LEU A 232 -17.92 30.00 12.96
C LEU A 232 -18.40 28.57 12.70
N ILE A 233 -19.55 28.38 12.04
CA ILE A 233 -20.04 27.05 11.66
C ILE A 233 -19.03 26.32 10.77
N PHE A 234 -18.43 27.03 9.81
CA PHE A 234 -17.40 26.46 8.94
C PHE A 234 -16.15 26.05 9.74
N ALA A 235 -15.68 26.91 10.65
CA ALA A 235 -14.54 26.61 11.52
C ALA A 235 -14.82 25.40 12.44
N VAL A 236 -16.02 25.33 13.04
CA VAL A 236 -16.47 24.17 13.84
C VAL A 236 -16.52 22.91 12.98
N ALA A 237 -17.03 22.98 11.74
CA ALA A 237 -17.03 21.84 10.82
C ALA A 237 -15.61 21.36 10.51
N VAL A 238 -14.68 22.27 10.21
CA VAL A 238 -13.27 21.94 9.98
C VAL A 238 -12.67 21.24 11.22
N PHE A 239 -12.90 21.78 12.41
CA PHE A 239 -12.41 21.18 13.66
C PHE A 239 -12.97 19.78 13.91
N LEU A 240 -14.28 19.58 13.74
CA LEU A 240 -14.92 18.27 13.89
C LEU A 240 -14.39 17.26 12.87
N PHE A 241 -14.14 17.68 11.64
CA PHE A 241 -13.52 16.80 10.64
C PHE A 241 -12.06 16.49 10.93
N ILE A 242 -11.27 17.43 11.46
CA ILE A 242 -9.90 17.15 11.91
C ILE A 242 -9.95 16.07 12.99
N PHE A 243 -10.82 16.23 13.99
CA PHE A 243 -11.01 15.23 15.04
C PHE A 243 -11.39 13.86 14.45
N TRP A 244 -12.35 13.83 13.53
CA TRP A 244 -12.81 12.61 12.87
C TRP A 244 -11.73 11.93 12.01
N PHE A 245 -10.91 12.68 11.29
CA PHE A 245 -9.80 12.08 10.55
C PHE A 245 -8.68 11.58 11.46
N ASN A 246 -8.56 12.15 12.66
CA ASN A 246 -7.56 11.74 13.65
C ASN A 246 -7.96 10.49 14.46
N THR A 247 -9.25 10.12 14.51
CA THR A 247 -9.71 8.96 15.31
C THR A 247 -9.17 7.63 14.80
N GLN A 248 -9.10 7.44 13.47
CA GLN A 248 -8.83 6.14 12.85
C GLN A 248 -8.24 6.25 11.42
N ASN A 249 -6.95 6.56 11.28
CA ASN A 249 -6.14 6.43 10.04
C ASN A 249 -6.93 6.55 8.71
N ILE A 250 -7.11 5.45 7.98
CA ILE A 250 -7.66 5.40 6.61
C ILE A 250 -9.18 5.12 6.56
N TYR A 251 -9.78 4.63 7.65
CA TYR A 251 -11.16 4.14 7.63
C TYR A 251 -12.22 5.22 7.32
N PRO A 252 -12.11 6.48 7.80
CA PRO A 252 -13.00 7.57 7.40
C PRO A 252 -13.05 7.74 5.88
N ILE A 253 -11.88 7.87 5.24
CA ILE A 253 -11.77 8.04 3.78
C ILE A 253 -12.31 6.82 3.05
N TYR A 254 -11.99 5.61 3.52
CA TYR A 254 -12.49 4.38 2.93
C TYR A 254 -14.02 4.27 2.99
N GLY A 255 -14.61 4.68 4.12
CA GLY A 255 -16.06 4.77 4.30
C GLY A 255 -16.70 5.72 3.28
N LEU A 256 -16.13 6.91 3.09
CA LEU A 256 -16.60 7.85 2.07
C LEU A 256 -16.55 7.24 0.67
N CYS A 257 -15.46 6.52 0.34
CA CYS A 257 -15.32 5.83 -0.96
C CYS A 257 -16.40 4.76 -1.18
N LEU A 258 -16.72 3.97 -0.15
CA LEU A 258 -17.80 2.98 -0.21
C LEU A 258 -19.16 3.65 -0.38
N VAL A 259 -19.45 4.74 0.35
CA VAL A 259 -20.69 5.51 0.20
C VAL A 259 -20.82 6.04 -1.23
N GLY A 260 -19.77 6.66 -1.79
CA GLY A 260 -19.76 7.15 -3.16
C GLY A 260 -19.98 6.04 -4.20
N SER A 261 -19.30 4.91 -4.03
CA SER A 261 -19.41 3.78 -4.96
C SER A 261 -20.77 3.06 -4.87
N CYS A 262 -21.33 2.87 -3.68
CA CYS A 262 -22.64 2.25 -3.49
C CYS A 262 -23.79 3.17 -3.92
N ALA A 263 -23.75 4.45 -3.55
CA ALA A 263 -24.82 5.38 -3.88
C ALA A 263 -24.96 5.60 -5.39
N THR A 264 -23.84 5.62 -6.12
CA THR A 264 -23.86 5.72 -7.59
C THR A 264 -24.54 4.53 -8.27
N LEU A 265 -24.52 3.34 -7.66
CA LEU A 265 -25.23 2.16 -8.16
C LEU A 265 -26.74 2.21 -7.89
N ILE A 266 -27.12 2.70 -6.71
CA ILE A 266 -28.51 2.67 -6.23
C ILE A 266 -29.33 3.82 -6.82
N ILE A 267 -28.74 4.99 -7.03
CA ILE A 267 -29.48 6.16 -7.52
C ILE A 267 -29.88 5.99 -8.99
N ASN A 268 -31.18 5.96 -9.25
CA ASN A 268 -31.73 5.74 -10.60
C ASN A 268 -31.33 6.82 -11.61
N LYS A 269 -31.19 8.07 -11.17
CA LYS A 269 -30.82 9.22 -12.02
C LYS A 269 -29.34 9.24 -12.45
N VAL A 270 -28.49 8.40 -11.85
CA VAL A 270 -27.07 8.33 -12.21
C VAL A 270 -26.94 7.71 -13.60
N LYS A 271 -26.12 8.35 -14.44
CA LYS A 271 -25.86 7.91 -15.82
C LYS A 271 -25.26 6.50 -15.85
N PHE A 272 -25.56 5.75 -16.92
CA PHE A 272 -25.07 4.39 -17.13
C PHE A 272 -23.55 4.28 -16.92
N GLU A 273 -22.77 5.20 -17.48
CA GLU A 273 -21.32 5.24 -17.41
C GLU A 273 -20.81 5.31 -15.97
N LEU A 274 -21.46 6.13 -15.14
CA LEU A 274 -21.11 6.26 -13.73
C LEU A 274 -21.56 5.07 -12.89
N LYS A 275 -22.64 4.38 -13.27
CA LYS A 275 -23.00 3.09 -12.63
C LYS A 275 -21.93 2.03 -12.91
N ILE A 276 -21.41 1.98 -14.14
CA ILE A 276 -20.31 1.09 -14.50
C ILE A 276 -19.05 1.41 -13.67
N ILE A 277 -18.65 2.68 -13.62
CA ILE A 277 -17.49 3.11 -12.83
C ILE A 277 -17.72 2.86 -11.34
N GLY A 278 -18.93 3.08 -10.83
CA GLY A 278 -19.33 2.80 -9.46
C GLY A 278 -19.18 1.33 -9.08
N LEU A 279 -19.58 0.39 -9.95
CA LEU A 279 -19.44 -1.04 -9.69
C LEU A 279 -17.97 -1.47 -9.71
N LEU A 280 -17.19 -0.98 -10.68
CA LEU A 280 -15.75 -1.23 -10.75
C LEU A 280 -15.02 -0.71 -9.50
N SER A 281 -15.37 0.48 -9.04
CA SER A 281 -14.86 1.08 -7.79
C SER A 281 -15.26 0.25 -6.57
N PHE A 282 -16.53 -0.13 -6.46
CA PHE A 282 -17.04 -0.93 -5.36
C PHE A 282 -16.33 -2.29 -5.26
N ILE A 283 -16.24 -3.03 -6.37
CA ILE A 283 -15.54 -4.32 -6.42
C ILE A 283 -14.07 -4.13 -6.00
N THR A 284 -13.39 -3.11 -6.54
CA THR A 284 -12.00 -2.82 -6.17
C THR A 284 -11.84 -2.56 -4.66
N LEU A 285 -12.74 -1.79 -4.06
CA LEU A 285 -12.73 -1.50 -2.62
C LEU A 285 -13.04 -2.72 -1.74
N ILE A 286 -13.72 -3.75 -2.23
CA ILE A 286 -13.93 -4.97 -1.43
C ILE A 286 -12.82 -6.00 -1.63
N THR A 287 -12.14 -5.99 -2.78
CA THR A 287 -11.17 -7.02 -3.12
C THR A 287 -9.72 -6.62 -2.89
N ILE A 288 -9.33 -5.36 -3.10
CA ILE A 288 -7.91 -4.97 -3.16
C ILE A 288 -7.16 -5.12 -1.82
N SER A 289 -7.90 -5.12 -0.71
CA SER A 289 -7.34 -5.31 0.63
C SER A 289 -7.27 -6.78 1.07
N LEU A 290 -7.83 -7.71 0.28
CA LEU A 290 -7.74 -9.14 0.57
C LEU A 290 -6.27 -9.60 0.46
N GLY A 291 -5.84 -10.50 1.34
CA GLY A 291 -4.47 -11.04 1.33
C GLY A 291 -3.39 -10.19 1.99
N THR A 292 -3.75 -9.18 2.78
CA THR A 292 -2.78 -8.38 3.58
C THR A 292 -3.02 -8.59 5.08
N GLY A 293 -1.98 -8.89 5.86
CA GLY A 293 -2.08 -9.11 7.33
C GLY A 293 -2.60 -7.91 8.15
N GLY A 294 -2.74 -6.73 7.55
CA GLY A 294 -3.41 -5.56 8.13
C GLY A 294 -4.60 -5.03 7.33
N GLY A 295 -5.07 -5.79 6.32
CA GLY A 295 -6.18 -5.44 5.44
C GLY A 295 -6.18 -3.98 4.95
N ILE A 296 -7.28 -3.28 5.20
CA ILE A 296 -7.51 -1.90 4.73
C ILE A 296 -6.51 -0.91 5.35
N LYS A 297 -6.06 -1.11 6.59
CA LYS A 297 -5.07 -0.22 7.24
C LYS A 297 -3.76 -0.14 6.45
N ASN A 298 -3.31 -1.27 5.89
CA ASN A 298 -2.03 -1.35 5.18
C ASN A 298 -2.16 -1.18 3.67
N SER A 299 -3.33 -1.50 3.10
CA SER A 299 -3.50 -1.59 1.64
C SER A 299 -4.70 -0.85 1.06
N GLY A 300 -5.54 -0.24 1.90
CA GLY A 300 -6.77 0.41 1.45
C GLY A 300 -6.53 1.57 0.49
N TYR A 301 -5.42 2.30 0.63
CA TYR A 301 -5.13 3.46 -0.23
C TYR A 301 -4.95 3.09 -1.71
N MET A 302 -4.73 1.81 -2.03
CA MET A 302 -4.66 1.37 -3.43
C MET A 302 -6.02 1.43 -4.13
N GLY A 303 -7.14 1.32 -3.40
CA GLY A 303 -8.49 1.26 -3.97
C GLY A 303 -9.24 2.60 -4.02
N ILE A 304 -8.78 3.62 -3.30
CA ILE A 304 -9.56 4.87 -3.10
C ILE A 304 -9.49 5.86 -4.26
N TRP A 305 -8.63 5.63 -5.26
CA TRP A 305 -8.38 6.53 -6.39
C TRP A 305 -9.61 6.85 -7.24
N VAL A 306 -10.59 5.94 -7.29
CA VAL A 306 -11.87 6.14 -7.98
C VAL A 306 -13.00 6.42 -6.99
N GLY A 307 -13.02 5.72 -5.86
CA GLY A 307 -14.11 5.81 -4.89
C GLY A 307 -14.27 7.19 -4.24
N LEU A 308 -13.18 7.88 -3.89
CA LEU A 308 -13.28 9.20 -3.25
C LEU A 308 -13.82 10.27 -4.22
N PRO A 309 -13.35 10.35 -5.47
CA PRO A 309 -14.00 11.20 -6.47
C PRO A 309 -15.50 10.93 -6.67
N LEU A 310 -15.94 9.66 -6.62
CA LEU A 310 -17.37 9.32 -6.73
C LEU A 310 -18.17 9.84 -5.53
N PHE A 311 -17.58 9.89 -4.33
CA PHE A 311 -18.19 10.54 -3.18
C PHE A 311 -18.35 12.05 -3.39
N PHE A 312 -17.30 12.72 -3.90
CA PHE A 312 -17.37 14.14 -4.22
C PHE A 312 -18.41 14.45 -5.29
N TYR A 313 -18.50 13.60 -6.32
CA TYR A 313 -19.57 13.64 -7.32
C TYR A 313 -20.95 13.58 -6.64
N LEU A 314 -21.17 12.53 -5.84
CA LEU A 314 -22.43 12.30 -5.14
C LEU A 314 -22.87 13.54 -4.36
N VAL A 315 -22.01 14.07 -3.47
CA VAL A 315 -22.32 15.23 -2.62
C VAL A 315 -22.55 16.49 -3.45
N SER A 316 -21.74 16.70 -4.50
CA SER A 316 -21.84 17.90 -5.34
C SER A 316 -23.05 17.92 -6.28
N SER A 317 -23.66 16.75 -6.51
CA SER A 317 -24.85 16.56 -7.36
C SER A 317 -26.10 16.16 -6.55
N LEU A 318 -26.06 16.25 -5.21
CA LEU A 318 -27.22 15.92 -4.36
C LEU A 318 -28.48 16.68 -4.79
N ASP A 319 -28.35 17.97 -5.08
CA ASP A 319 -29.47 18.83 -5.50
C ASP A 319 -30.15 18.33 -6.79
N GLU A 320 -29.41 17.66 -7.69
CA GLU A 320 -29.92 17.10 -8.95
C GLU A 320 -30.65 15.75 -8.73
N PHE A 321 -30.25 14.99 -7.72
CA PHE A 321 -30.87 13.70 -7.40
C PHE A 321 -32.16 13.84 -6.61
N LEU A 322 -32.27 14.89 -5.80
CA LEU A 322 -33.36 15.12 -4.86
C LEU A 322 -34.74 15.49 -5.43
N PRO A 323 -35.01 15.85 -6.70
CA PRO A 323 -36.39 16.05 -7.14
C PRO A 323 -37.19 14.72 -7.11
N ASN A 324 -38.29 14.66 -6.36
CA ASN A 324 -39.33 13.61 -6.35
C ASN A 324 -39.01 12.23 -5.71
N THR A 325 -38.48 12.17 -4.49
CA THR A 325 -38.39 10.90 -3.70
C THR A 325 -38.95 11.05 -2.28
N LYS A 326 -39.30 9.97 -1.55
CA LYS A 326 -39.69 10.10 -0.12
C LYS A 326 -38.59 10.78 0.73
N LEU A 327 -37.33 10.52 0.40
CA LEU A 327 -36.16 11.23 0.94
C LEU A 327 -36.12 12.71 0.57
N SER A 328 -36.67 13.08 -0.59
CA SER A 328 -36.81 14.48 -0.99
C SER A 328 -37.80 15.25 -0.13
N LYS A 329 -38.85 14.62 0.41
CA LYS A 329 -39.74 15.30 1.35
C LYS A 329 -39.00 15.66 2.64
N ILE A 330 -38.16 14.76 3.15
CA ILE A 330 -37.28 15.03 4.29
C ILE A 330 -36.29 16.15 3.89
N TRP A 331 -35.49 15.97 2.84
CA TRP A 331 -34.49 16.95 2.38
C TRP A 331 -35.06 18.33 1.99
N LEU A 332 -36.25 18.41 1.39
CA LEU A 332 -36.95 19.65 1.09
C LEU A 332 -37.51 20.29 2.37
N GLN A 333 -38.02 19.49 3.33
CA GLN A 333 -38.32 19.98 4.68
C GLN A 333 -37.07 20.46 5.41
N LEU A 334 -35.87 19.96 5.05
CA LEU A 334 -34.60 20.36 5.63
C LEU A 334 -34.14 21.78 5.21
N ASN A 335 -34.71 22.37 4.15
CA ASN A 335 -34.46 23.75 3.69
C ASN A 335 -32.96 24.11 3.57
N ILE A 336 -32.15 23.20 3.02
CA ILE A 336 -30.70 23.34 2.94
C ILE A 336 -30.33 24.43 1.91
N PRO A 337 -29.57 25.48 2.28
CA PRO A 337 -29.17 26.55 1.38
C PRO A 337 -28.37 26.06 0.17
N LYS A 338 -28.64 26.63 -1.01
CA LYS A 338 -27.80 26.43 -2.21
C LYS A 338 -26.36 26.81 -1.88
N GLY A 339 -25.42 25.88 -2.07
CA GLY A 339 -23.98 26.07 -1.79
C GLY A 339 -23.48 25.42 -0.50
N LEU A 340 -24.36 24.95 0.39
CA LEU A 340 -23.95 24.30 1.64
C LEU A 340 -23.17 22.99 1.40
N THR A 341 -23.51 22.25 0.34
CA THR A 341 -22.77 21.06 -0.12
C THR A 341 -21.34 21.38 -0.57
N GLN A 342 -21.12 22.56 -1.13
CA GLN A 342 -19.79 22.99 -1.58
C GLN A 342 -18.92 23.38 -0.37
N ASN A 343 -19.48 24.18 0.55
CA ASN A 343 -18.81 24.56 1.79
C ASN A 343 -18.48 23.34 2.64
N PHE A 344 -19.37 22.34 2.67
CA PHE A 344 -19.12 21.06 3.32
C PHE A 344 -17.92 20.33 2.72
N LEU A 345 -17.88 20.14 1.39
CA LEU A 345 -16.76 19.48 0.72
C LEU A 345 -15.45 20.24 0.91
N LEU A 346 -15.49 21.58 0.92
CA LEU A 346 -14.34 22.42 1.22
C LEU A 346 -13.87 22.26 2.66
N ALA A 347 -14.77 22.32 3.65
CA ALA A 347 -14.44 22.11 5.06
C ALA A 347 -13.80 20.73 5.29
N LEU A 348 -14.39 19.69 4.70
CA LEU A 348 -13.88 18.31 4.76
C LEU A 348 -12.48 18.20 4.13
N SER A 349 -12.27 18.83 2.97
CA SER A 349 -10.98 18.81 2.27
C SER A 349 -9.90 19.58 3.04
N ILE A 350 -10.23 20.78 3.54
CA ILE A 350 -9.31 21.62 4.32
C ILE A 350 -8.92 20.92 5.61
N ALA A 351 -9.88 20.37 6.35
CA ALA A 351 -9.62 19.61 7.57
C ALA A 351 -8.65 18.45 7.33
N PHE A 352 -8.90 17.67 6.27
CA PHE A 352 -8.02 16.57 5.89
C PHE A 352 -6.61 17.05 5.52
N LEU A 353 -6.50 18.05 4.65
CA LEU A 353 -5.20 18.53 4.17
C LEU A 353 -4.39 19.20 5.29
N LEU A 354 -5.03 19.94 6.20
CA LEU A 354 -4.36 20.51 7.37
C LEU A 354 -3.79 19.40 8.27
N LEU A 355 -4.60 18.41 8.63
CA LEU A 355 -4.16 17.28 9.46
C LEU A 355 -3.02 16.50 8.79
N LYS A 356 -3.16 16.17 7.50
CA LYS A 356 -2.14 15.40 6.78
C LYS A 356 -0.87 16.18 6.55
N THR A 357 -0.95 17.49 6.29
CA THR A 357 0.24 18.35 6.18
C THR A 357 0.98 18.40 7.52
N TYR A 358 0.26 18.57 8.63
CA TYR A 358 0.83 18.51 9.97
C TYR A 358 1.50 17.15 10.23
N ASN A 359 0.78 16.03 10.07
CA ASN A 359 1.34 14.70 10.29
C ASN A 359 2.58 14.45 9.42
N ILE A 360 2.51 14.75 8.12
CA ILE A 360 3.65 14.55 7.22
C ILE A 360 4.84 15.40 7.67
N SER A 361 4.63 16.64 8.11
CA SER A 361 5.73 17.48 8.64
C SER A 361 6.37 16.91 9.91
N GLN A 362 5.64 16.12 10.70
CA GLN A 362 6.09 15.58 11.99
C GLN A 362 6.61 14.14 11.93
N GLN A 363 6.54 13.47 10.78
CA GLN A 363 7.08 12.11 10.66
C GLN A 363 7.48 11.74 9.23
N SER A 364 8.52 10.90 9.17
CA SER A 364 8.90 10.12 8.00
C SER A 364 8.69 8.64 8.33
N TYR A 365 8.65 7.76 7.34
CA TYR A 365 8.34 6.35 7.57
C TYR A 365 9.32 5.70 8.55
N PHE A 366 8.81 5.28 9.72
CA PHE A 366 9.58 4.76 10.87
C PHE A 366 10.70 5.68 11.36
N ASP A 367 10.63 6.98 11.05
CA ASP A 367 11.59 8.00 11.48
C ASP A 367 10.77 9.16 12.04
N GLU A 368 10.46 9.07 13.32
CA GLU A 368 9.62 10.03 14.04
C GLU A 368 10.32 11.38 14.17
N GLY A 369 9.55 12.42 14.49
CA GLY A 369 10.05 13.77 14.65
C GLY A 369 10.01 14.62 13.38
N SER A 370 10.19 15.92 13.58
CA SER A 370 10.05 16.95 12.55
C SER A 370 10.92 16.66 11.32
N ARG A 371 10.33 16.79 10.13
CA ARG A 371 11.08 16.69 8.87
C ARG A 371 12.07 17.83 8.68
N PHE A 372 11.82 18.98 9.29
CA PHE A 372 12.70 20.14 9.22
C PHE A 372 14.02 19.90 9.98
N GLU A 373 14.03 18.99 10.94
CA GLU A 373 15.22 18.59 11.72
C GLU A 373 16.02 17.46 11.05
N LYS A 374 15.50 16.87 9.97
CA LYS A 374 16.14 15.77 9.24
C LYS A 374 17.10 16.31 8.20
N THR A 375 18.27 16.76 8.66
CA THR A 375 19.30 17.42 7.85
C THR A 375 20.58 16.60 7.72
N TYR A 376 20.67 15.43 8.36
CA TYR A 376 21.87 14.61 8.40
C TYR A 376 21.84 13.50 7.34
N ALA A 377 22.96 13.31 6.64
CA ALA A 377 23.05 12.38 5.51
C ALA A 377 23.67 11.03 5.89
N ILE A 378 23.30 10.00 5.13
CA ILE A 378 24.01 8.70 5.14
C ILE A 378 25.17 8.77 4.14
N HIS A 379 26.38 8.43 4.60
CA HIS A 379 27.61 8.43 3.81
C HIS A 379 27.68 7.21 2.90
N SER A 380 26.82 7.19 1.89
CA SER A 380 26.83 6.21 0.80
C SER A 380 26.42 6.92 -0.50
N PRO A 381 27.09 6.64 -1.65
CA PRO A 381 26.66 7.15 -2.95
C PRO A 381 25.18 6.85 -3.25
N LEU A 382 24.70 5.67 -2.84
CA LEU A 382 23.33 5.19 -3.08
C LEU A 382 22.28 5.88 -2.19
N ALA A 383 22.70 6.64 -1.17
CA ALA A 383 21.83 7.41 -0.29
C ALA A 383 21.94 8.94 -0.51
N LYS A 384 22.63 9.37 -1.58
CA LYS A 384 22.81 10.80 -1.88
C LYS A 384 21.46 11.53 -1.98
N GLY A 385 21.37 12.68 -1.30
CA GLY A 385 20.15 13.50 -1.24
C GLY A 385 19.05 12.93 -0.33
N ILE A 386 19.34 11.90 0.46
CA ILE A 386 18.45 11.37 1.49
C ILE A 386 18.96 11.79 2.86
N TYR A 387 18.07 12.43 3.63
CA TYR A 387 18.38 12.95 4.96
C TYR A 387 17.51 12.30 6.02
N THR A 388 18.05 12.25 7.24
CA THR A 388 17.42 11.69 8.44
C THR A 388 17.92 12.46 9.68
N THR A 389 17.57 11.97 10.87
CA THR A 389 18.00 12.53 12.15
C THR A 389 19.49 12.26 12.39
N GLU A 390 20.14 13.12 13.18
CA GLU A 390 21.56 12.97 13.54
C GLU A 390 21.86 11.60 14.15
N ARG A 391 21.06 11.18 15.14
CA ARG A 391 21.20 9.90 15.83
C ARG A 391 21.22 8.74 14.84
N ARG A 392 20.25 8.68 13.91
CA ARG A 392 20.22 7.61 12.90
C ARG A 392 21.41 7.69 11.95
N ALA A 393 21.77 8.89 11.50
CA ALA A 393 22.87 9.07 10.57
C ALA A 393 24.20 8.59 11.17
N VAL A 394 24.51 8.97 12.41
CA VAL A 394 25.72 8.53 13.13
C VAL A 394 25.78 7.01 13.22
N ILE A 395 24.70 6.37 13.68
CA ILE A 395 24.64 4.91 13.88
C ILE A 395 24.85 4.15 12.57
N ILE A 396 24.20 4.58 11.49
CA ILE A 396 24.29 3.92 10.19
C ILE A 396 25.63 4.21 9.51
N ASN A 397 26.17 5.42 9.62
CA ASN A 397 27.47 5.76 9.04
C ASN A 397 28.62 5.00 9.74
N GLU A 398 28.56 4.86 11.06
CA GLU A 398 29.51 4.03 11.82
C GLU A 398 29.43 2.55 11.41
N LEU A 399 28.21 2.03 11.22
CA LEU A 399 28.01 0.67 10.70
C LEU A 399 28.65 0.51 9.32
N LEU A 400 28.34 1.39 8.36
CA LEU A 400 28.84 1.27 6.98
C LEU A 400 30.37 1.36 6.93
N LEU A 401 30.97 2.29 7.70
CA LEU A 401 32.41 2.45 7.79
C LEU A 401 33.11 1.16 8.26
N ASN A 402 32.53 0.45 9.23
CA ASN A 402 33.13 -0.75 9.80
C ASN A 402 32.78 -2.02 9.02
N LEU A 403 31.56 -2.13 8.51
CA LEU A 403 31.11 -3.29 7.74
C LEU A 403 31.86 -3.41 6.40
N ASN A 404 32.12 -2.30 5.71
CA ASN A 404 32.83 -2.29 4.43
C ASN A 404 34.29 -2.78 4.51
N LYS A 405 34.84 -2.94 5.72
CA LYS A 405 36.16 -3.56 5.92
C LYS A 405 36.12 -5.08 5.72
N PHE A 406 34.93 -5.69 5.83
CA PHE A 406 34.75 -7.14 5.85
C PHE A 406 33.92 -7.68 4.68
N VAL A 407 33.18 -6.83 3.98
CA VAL A 407 32.38 -7.21 2.81
C VAL A 407 32.62 -6.28 1.63
N LYS A 408 32.48 -6.82 0.43
CA LYS A 408 32.55 -6.10 -0.85
C LYS A 408 31.23 -6.26 -1.62
N PRO A 409 30.98 -5.41 -2.62
CA PRO A 409 29.86 -5.60 -3.53
C PRO A 409 29.82 -7.03 -4.08
N ASN A 410 28.61 -7.59 -4.19
CA ASN A 410 28.31 -8.97 -4.58
C ASN A 410 28.65 -10.08 -3.57
N ASP A 411 29.29 -9.79 -2.43
CA ASP A 411 29.47 -10.78 -1.37
C ASP A 411 28.12 -11.18 -0.76
N TYR A 412 28.04 -12.43 -0.27
CA TYR A 412 26.91 -12.84 0.55
C TYR A 412 27.04 -12.28 1.96
N LEU A 413 26.01 -11.54 2.38
CA LEU A 413 25.86 -11.02 3.73
C LEU A 413 24.61 -11.64 4.36
N MET A 414 24.70 -12.02 5.63
CA MET A 414 23.55 -12.41 6.42
C MET A 414 23.21 -11.30 7.39
N ILE A 415 22.10 -10.61 7.18
CA ILE A 415 21.63 -9.55 8.06
C ILE A 415 20.51 -10.10 8.94
N TYR A 416 20.76 -10.14 10.24
CA TYR A 416 19.77 -10.43 11.25
C TYR A 416 19.47 -9.13 12.01
N ASP A 417 18.34 -8.45 11.87
CA ASP A 417 17.04 -8.99 11.45
C ASP A 417 16.22 -8.02 10.55
N LYS A 418 15.98 -6.77 10.98
CA LYS A 418 14.98 -5.85 10.40
C LYS A 418 15.59 -4.64 9.68
N ILE A 419 16.78 -4.78 9.09
CA ILE A 419 17.49 -3.70 8.38
C ILE A 419 17.88 -4.07 6.94
N PRO A 420 16.93 -4.44 6.07
CA PRO A 420 17.21 -4.92 4.72
C PRO A 420 17.91 -3.88 3.82
N MET A 421 17.77 -2.59 4.12
CA MET A 421 18.37 -1.51 3.32
C MET A 421 19.90 -1.56 3.30
N VAL A 422 20.53 -2.16 4.32
CA VAL A 422 21.98 -2.30 4.37
C VAL A 422 22.51 -3.16 3.22
N HIS A 423 21.75 -4.16 2.75
CA HIS A 423 22.12 -4.91 1.53
C HIS A 423 22.25 -4.00 0.31
N PHE A 424 21.30 -3.06 0.14
CA PHE A 424 21.34 -2.11 -0.97
C PHE A 424 22.52 -1.14 -0.81
N LEU A 425 22.74 -0.59 0.39
CA LEU A 425 23.81 0.38 0.64
C LEU A 425 25.24 -0.19 0.54
N THR A 426 25.39 -1.51 0.70
CA THR A 426 26.65 -2.25 0.60
C THR A 426 26.78 -3.05 -0.70
N GLU A 427 25.72 -3.05 -1.53
CA GLU A 427 25.64 -3.83 -2.76
C GLU A 427 25.89 -5.34 -2.55
N THR A 428 25.55 -5.84 -1.37
CA THR A 428 25.71 -7.26 -0.99
C THR A 428 24.47 -8.08 -1.35
N LYS A 429 24.67 -9.38 -1.55
CA LYS A 429 23.61 -10.35 -1.79
C LYS A 429 23.08 -10.91 -0.47
N PRO A 430 21.76 -11.07 -0.30
CA PRO A 430 21.20 -11.70 0.89
C PRO A 430 21.51 -13.19 0.91
N TYR A 431 22.12 -13.68 1.99
CA TYR A 431 22.46 -15.10 2.15
C TYR A 431 21.22 -16.01 2.12
N MET A 432 20.11 -15.60 2.73
CA MET A 432 18.86 -16.37 2.79
C MET A 432 17.87 -16.06 1.66
N TYR A 433 18.37 -15.62 0.50
CA TYR A 433 17.59 -15.28 -0.72
C TYR A 433 16.53 -14.18 -0.56
N ASN A 434 16.35 -13.64 0.64
CA ASN A 434 15.47 -12.52 0.98
C ASN A 434 16.26 -11.56 1.87
N PRO A 435 16.36 -10.27 1.52
CA PRO A 435 17.08 -9.28 2.32
C PRO A 435 16.41 -8.95 3.66
N TRP A 436 15.13 -9.31 3.84
CA TRP A 436 14.38 -9.05 5.07
C TRP A 436 13.97 -10.36 5.74
N VAL A 437 14.92 -10.97 6.45
CA VAL A 437 14.75 -12.30 7.07
C VAL A 437 13.68 -12.33 8.16
N TRP A 438 13.33 -11.18 8.75
CA TRP A 438 12.28 -11.07 9.77
C TRP A 438 10.90 -11.55 9.29
N ILE A 439 10.62 -11.48 7.98
CA ILE A 439 9.35 -11.92 7.38
C ILE A 439 9.15 -13.43 7.52
N TYR A 440 10.23 -14.21 7.60
CA TYR A 440 10.11 -15.65 7.75
C TYR A 440 9.57 -16.00 9.15
N ASP A 441 8.55 -16.85 9.20
CA ASP A 441 8.24 -17.60 10.41
C ASP A 441 9.43 -18.52 10.78
N TYR A 442 9.42 -19.07 12.00
CA TYR A 442 10.57 -19.85 12.48
C TYR A 442 10.90 -21.08 11.61
N ASN A 443 9.88 -21.81 11.11
CA ASN A 443 10.09 -22.98 10.25
C ASN A 443 10.67 -22.57 8.90
N SER A 444 10.10 -21.52 8.29
CA SER A 444 10.58 -20.97 7.03
C SER A 444 12.01 -20.45 7.17
N PHE A 445 12.34 -19.80 8.29
CA PHE A 445 13.67 -19.28 8.57
C PHE A 445 14.70 -20.41 8.60
N GLU A 446 14.46 -21.45 9.37
CA GLU A 446 15.38 -22.61 9.45
C GLU A 446 15.55 -23.30 8.10
N LYS A 447 14.44 -23.60 7.40
CA LYS A 447 14.48 -24.24 6.08
C LYS A 447 15.31 -23.44 5.08
N LYS A 448 15.15 -22.11 5.05
CA LYS A 448 15.90 -21.23 4.12
C LYS A 448 17.36 -21.10 4.51
N LEU A 449 17.68 -21.11 5.80
CA LEU A 449 19.05 -21.07 6.29
C LEU A 449 19.81 -22.35 5.94
N LEU A 450 19.20 -23.51 6.20
CA LEU A 450 19.74 -24.83 5.82
C LEU A 450 19.85 -24.99 4.29
N LYS A 451 18.92 -24.40 3.53
CA LYS A 451 19.03 -24.34 2.07
C LYS A 451 20.26 -23.53 1.65
N ALA A 452 20.45 -22.34 2.22
CA ALA A 452 21.60 -21.48 1.93
C ALA A 452 22.92 -22.18 2.28
N GLU A 453 23.02 -22.86 3.44
CA GLU A 453 24.22 -23.64 3.82
C GLU A 453 24.55 -24.79 2.86
N ARG A 454 23.55 -25.37 2.18
CA ARG A 454 23.78 -26.44 1.20
C ARG A 454 24.16 -25.92 -0.18
N GLU A 455 23.60 -24.78 -0.58
CA GLU A 455 23.72 -24.27 -1.95
C GLU A 455 24.82 -23.21 -2.10
N ILE A 456 25.17 -22.49 -1.03
CA ILE A 456 26.17 -21.43 -1.04
C ILE A 456 27.45 -21.96 -0.37
N PRO A 457 28.56 -22.14 -1.13
CA PRO A 457 29.76 -22.82 -0.60
C PRO A 457 30.47 -22.09 0.54
N ASN A 458 30.34 -20.77 0.60
CA ASN A 458 31.06 -19.92 1.54
C ASN A 458 30.09 -19.36 2.58
N LEU A 459 30.51 -19.45 3.85
CA LEU A 459 29.76 -18.85 4.95
C LEU A 459 29.80 -17.32 4.85
N PRO A 460 28.68 -16.62 5.07
CA PRO A 460 28.62 -15.17 4.95
C PRO A 460 29.23 -14.49 6.17
N ILE A 461 29.59 -13.22 6.04
CA ILE A 461 29.65 -12.33 7.21
C ILE A 461 28.24 -12.20 7.76
N VAL A 462 28.10 -12.21 9.09
CA VAL A 462 26.80 -12.00 9.75
C VAL A 462 26.79 -10.63 10.41
N LEU A 463 25.83 -9.79 10.03
CA LEU A 463 25.51 -8.55 10.72
C LEU A 463 24.30 -8.79 11.62
N GLN A 464 24.47 -8.63 12.92
CA GLN A 464 23.39 -8.70 13.90
C GLN A 464 23.04 -7.30 14.41
N GLN A 465 21.78 -6.90 14.27
CA GLN A 465 21.22 -5.72 14.92
C GLN A 465 20.91 -6.00 16.40
N LYS A 466 20.97 -4.96 17.24
CA LYS A 466 20.68 -5.02 18.67
C LYS A 466 19.60 -4.03 19.10
N PHE A 467 18.69 -3.67 18.21
CA PHE A 467 17.63 -2.69 18.48
C PHE A 467 16.48 -2.90 17.48
N ASP A 468 15.34 -2.30 17.76
CA ASP A 468 14.18 -2.34 16.89
C ASP A 468 14.14 -1.14 15.95
N THR A 469 13.85 -1.45 14.68
CA THR A 469 13.67 -0.51 13.57
C THR A 469 12.24 -0.53 13.02
N PHE A 470 11.38 -1.36 13.61
CA PHE A 470 9.99 -1.52 13.21
C PHE A 470 9.10 -0.65 14.10
N TYR A 471 8.25 0.18 13.50
CA TYR A 471 7.49 1.28 14.13
C TYR A 471 8.34 2.45 14.61
N ASN A 472 9.40 2.21 15.38
CA ASN A 472 10.31 3.26 15.88
C ASN A 472 11.78 2.85 15.72
N PHE A 473 12.68 3.80 15.98
CA PHE A 473 14.14 3.58 16.01
C PHE A 473 14.60 3.55 17.47
N SER A 474 14.52 2.36 18.07
CA SER A 474 14.64 2.18 19.51
C SER A 474 16.05 2.41 20.04
N GLU A 475 16.19 2.48 21.36
CA GLU A 475 17.48 2.31 22.02
C GLU A 475 17.99 0.86 21.90
N PRO A 476 19.30 0.63 22.11
CA PRO A 476 19.87 -0.71 22.14
C PRO A 476 19.21 -1.64 23.17
N ILE A 477 19.08 -2.90 22.78
CA ILE A 477 18.50 -3.99 23.56
C ILE A 477 19.63 -4.99 23.84
N PHE A 478 20.06 -5.06 25.10
CA PHE A 478 21.19 -5.88 25.53
C PHE A 478 21.02 -7.36 25.16
N GLU A 479 19.83 -7.92 25.39
CA GLU A 479 19.50 -9.31 25.11
C GLU A 479 18.62 -9.44 23.85
N TYR A 480 19.08 -8.87 22.73
CA TYR A 480 18.30 -8.88 21.49
C TYR A 480 17.97 -10.29 20.99
N MET A 481 18.92 -11.23 21.10
CA MET A 481 18.76 -12.63 20.67
C MET A 481 18.39 -13.58 21.83
N SER A 482 17.74 -13.08 22.89
CA SER A 482 17.25 -13.95 23.96
C SER A 482 16.24 -14.97 23.43
N THR A 483 16.28 -16.16 24.01
CA THR A 483 15.42 -17.30 23.65
C THR A 483 14.37 -17.59 24.73
N GLU A 484 14.28 -16.72 25.74
CA GLU A 484 13.45 -16.91 26.94
C GLU A 484 12.43 -15.77 27.16
N LYS A 485 12.37 -14.80 26.24
CA LYS A 485 11.45 -13.67 26.34
C LYS A 485 10.05 -14.04 25.89
N LEU A 486 9.05 -13.25 26.27
CA LEU A 486 7.72 -13.39 25.68
C LEU A 486 7.78 -13.10 24.17
N ASN A 487 7.34 -14.08 23.37
CA ASN A 487 7.19 -13.91 21.93
C ASN A 487 6.24 -12.75 21.63
N SER A 488 6.59 -11.95 20.65
CA SER A 488 5.82 -10.81 20.20
C SER A 488 5.96 -10.64 18.70
N ASN A 489 5.23 -9.69 18.10
CA ASN A 489 5.45 -9.37 16.69
C ASN A 489 6.90 -8.93 16.41
N SER A 490 7.60 -8.34 17.38
CA SER A 490 8.98 -7.91 17.23
C SER A 490 10.02 -8.94 17.68
N HIS A 491 9.63 -10.02 18.37
CA HIS A 491 10.58 -10.97 18.98
C HIS A 491 10.12 -12.42 18.83
N SER A 492 11.00 -13.31 18.36
CA SER A 492 10.77 -14.77 18.30
C SER A 492 11.93 -15.52 18.92
N ASN A 493 11.64 -16.25 20.00
CA ASN A 493 12.60 -17.13 20.66
C ASN A 493 13.09 -18.25 19.71
N GLU A 494 12.18 -18.82 18.93
CA GLU A 494 12.46 -19.93 18.02
C GLU A 494 13.42 -19.49 16.92
N ARG A 495 13.21 -18.30 16.35
CA ARG A 495 14.12 -17.75 15.34
C ARG A 495 15.49 -17.43 15.93
N ASN A 496 15.51 -16.83 17.14
CA ASN A 496 16.74 -16.57 17.86
C ASN A 496 17.51 -17.86 18.18
N LEU A 497 16.82 -18.93 18.58
CA LEU A 497 17.42 -20.25 18.79
C LEU A 497 18.10 -20.76 17.51
N VAL A 498 17.40 -20.75 16.38
CA VAL A 498 17.95 -21.20 15.09
C VAL A 498 19.18 -20.37 14.69
N MET A 499 19.12 -19.05 14.86
CA MET A 499 20.23 -18.15 14.55
C MET A 499 21.44 -18.41 15.46
N ASN A 500 21.21 -18.55 16.77
CA ASN A 500 22.26 -18.89 17.74
C ASN A 500 22.90 -20.25 17.41
N SER A 501 22.09 -21.26 17.07
CA SER A 501 22.58 -22.57 16.63
C SER A 501 23.42 -22.47 15.35
N PHE A 502 23.07 -21.60 14.41
CA PHE A 502 23.85 -21.35 13.19
C PHE A 502 25.21 -20.73 13.48
N LEU A 503 25.25 -19.70 14.32
CA LEU A 503 26.50 -19.06 14.73
C LEU A 503 27.42 -20.05 15.46
N ASN A 504 26.86 -20.84 16.38
CA ASN A 504 27.61 -21.80 17.18
C ASN A 504 28.16 -22.96 16.33
N ARG A 505 27.32 -23.63 15.52
CA ARG A 505 27.74 -24.80 14.71
C ARG A 505 28.82 -24.45 13.69
N ASN A 506 28.79 -23.22 13.17
CA ASN A 506 29.74 -22.72 12.19
C ASN A 506 30.89 -21.91 12.82
N LYS A 507 31.05 -21.95 14.15
CA LYS A 507 32.16 -21.33 14.90
C LYS A 507 32.37 -19.84 14.57
N TYR A 508 31.28 -19.08 14.56
CA TYR A 508 31.35 -17.63 14.37
C TYR A 508 31.93 -16.92 15.60
N LYS A 509 32.77 -15.91 15.36
CA LYS A 509 33.31 -15.01 16.39
C LYS A 509 32.98 -13.57 16.05
N ILE A 510 32.78 -12.75 17.07
CA ILE A 510 32.59 -11.31 16.92
C ILE A 510 33.93 -10.69 16.54
N ILE A 511 33.95 -10.02 15.38
CA ILE A 511 35.14 -9.30 14.86
C ILE A 511 34.99 -7.78 15.01
N TRP A 512 33.75 -7.30 15.15
CA TRP A 512 33.45 -5.92 15.49
C TRP A 512 32.12 -5.83 16.24
N SER A 513 32.03 -4.93 17.20
CA SER A 513 30.84 -4.71 18.02
C SER A 513 30.79 -3.27 18.50
N ASN A 514 29.60 -2.69 18.51
CA ASN A 514 29.33 -1.41 19.17
C ASN A 514 28.00 -1.52 19.96
N ARG A 515 27.37 -0.42 20.36
CA ARG A 515 26.09 -0.52 21.10
C ARG A 515 24.93 -1.08 20.26
N TYR A 516 24.92 -0.86 18.95
CA TYR A 516 23.77 -1.15 18.06
C TYR A 516 23.93 -2.41 17.21
N PHE A 517 25.16 -2.86 16.97
CA PHE A 517 25.46 -3.96 16.05
C PHE A 517 26.56 -4.88 16.58
N ASN A 518 26.53 -6.13 16.10
CA ASN A 518 27.65 -7.06 16.10
C ASN A 518 27.92 -7.51 14.67
N VAL A 519 29.19 -7.68 14.30
CA VAL A 519 29.61 -8.31 13.06
C VAL A 519 30.37 -9.59 13.41
N TYR A 520 29.93 -10.70 12.85
CA TYR A 520 30.53 -12.01 13.06
C TYR A 520 31.18 -12.56 11.78
N GLN A 521 32.28 -13.28 11.98
CA GLN A 521 32.97 -14.03 10.94
C GLN A 521 33.22 -15.47 11.42
N SER A 522 33.02 -16.45 10.53
CA SER A 522 33.30 -17.85 10.83
C SER A 522 34.81 -18.12 10.79
N THR A 523 35.32 -18.83 11.80
CA THR A 523 36.71 -19.32 11.79
C THR A 523 36.94 -20.45 10.78
N ASN A 524 35.87 -21.01 10.19
CA ASN A 524 36.02 -22.04 9.16
C ASN A 524 36.36 -21.46 7.78
N ASN A 525 36.10 -20.16 7.55
CA ASN A 525 36.44 -19.48 6.30
C ASN A 525 37.91 -19.05 6.21
N SER A 526 38.61 -18.87 7.34
CA SER A 526 40.01 -18.42 7.35
C SER A 526 41.01 -19.48 6.86
N ASN A 527 40.58 -20.74 6.68
CA ASN A 527 41.44 -21.83 6.20
C ASN A 527 41.39 -22.06 4.68
N LYS A 528 40.69 -21.22 3.91
CA LYS A 528 40.58 -21.38 2.44
C LYS A 528 41.24 -20.26 1.62
N ASN A 529 41.74 -19.21 2.26
CA ASN A 529 42.48 -18.13 1.61
C ASN A 529 43.76 -17.83 2.39
N HIS A 530 44.73 -18.74 2.30
CA HIS A 530 46.15 -18.42 2.44
C HIS A 530 46.94 -19.24 1.41
#